data_AF-A0A9X9XDW6-F1
#
_entry.id   AF-A0A9X9XDW6-F1
#
_cell.length_a   1.000
_cell.length_b   1.000
_cell.length_c   1.000
_cell.angle_alpha   90.00
_cell.angle_beta   90.00
_cell.angle_gamma   90.00
#
_symmetry.space_group_name_H-M   'P 1'
#
loop_
_entity.id
_entity.type
_entity.pdbx_description
1 polymer ?
#
loop_
_entity_poly.entity_id
_entity_poly.type
_entity_poly.pdbx_seq_one_letter_code
_entity_poly.pdbx_strand_id
1 'polypeptide(L)'
;MPLMQPSHGIIASMQRVATGPAGPHRHWVFVTVGSRERYLALAELELAATVGGADQTAGKTITSNESHWGVTATYLGRGLGYAIDNNADTFAIHDWINTSVQDCLTIAIDFGSPVYAGELRIRALPSSFSSIVKASPAGGILCGSDDGVTLIPYLAVVSPDLWIPGEQRAWPVTGNVLATDRSTARIWYLRVTANNGNTSAGVKELMFRGASGGPSLCIGGVPGTTNAYAGFDGDETAWGGFDGAGNSGRWNTAAGGAALSPRLTYLFPSAPNPTHVAMMCADIPNRMPRDFEIGYSLNGLVRVPVLTVTGATGWSVDEIREWALP
;
A
#
# COMPACT_ATOMS: atom_id res chain seq x y z
N MET A 1 -36.37 -14.07 -22.03
CA MET A 1 -35.57 -13.34 -21.01
C MET A 1 -34.12 -13.35 -21.50
N PRO A 2 -33.51 -12.20 -21.81
CA PRO A 2 -32.10 -12.20 -22.19
C PRO A 2 -31.23 -12.20 -20.93
N LEU A 3 -30.34 -13.19 -20.86
CA LEU A 3 -29.26 -13.29 -19.88
C LEU A 3 -28.32 -12.09 -20.04
N MET A 4 -28.18 -11.26 -19.00
CA MET A 4 -27.08 -10.31 -18.89
C MET A 4 -25.77 -11.09 -18.86
N GLN A 5 -24.90 -10.84 -19.84
CA GLN A 5 -23.51 -11.28 -19.76
C GLN A 5 -22.74 -10.41 -18.75
N PRO A 6 -21.82 -10.98 -17.96
CA PRO A 6 -20.87 -10.20 -17.19
C PRO A 6 -19.93 -9.45 -18.14
N SER A 7 -19.83 -8.13 -17.98
CA SER A 7 -18.89 -7.31 -18.74
C SER A 7 -17.45 -7.74 -18.48
N HIS A 8 -16.74 -7.99 -19.59
CA HIS A 8 -15.32 -8.33 -19.64
C HIS A 8 -14.43 -7.23 -19.06
N GLY A 9 -13.26 -7.65 -18.57
CA GLY A 9 -12.33 -6.88 -17.77
C GLY A 9 -11.81 -5.59 -18.40
N ILE A 10 -11.56 -4.64 -17.51
CA ILE A 10 -10.95 -3.34 -17.77
C ILE A 10 -9.50 -3.58 -18.22
N ILE A 11 -9.26 -3.52 -19.53
CA ILE A 11 -7.94 -3.18 -20.06
C ILE A 11 -7.90 -1.65 -20.09
N ALA A 12 -7.34 -1.06 -19.03
CA ALA A 12 -7.07 0.37 -18.99
C ALA A 12 -6.03 0.71 -20.07
N SER A 13 -6.46 1.36 -21.15
CA SER A 13 -5.53 1.96 -22.09
C SER A 13 -4.85 3.15 -21.41
N MET A 14 -3.56 3.02 -21.12
CA MET A 14 -2.79 4.10 -20.52
C MET A 14 -2.53 5.19 -21.58
N GLN A 15 -3.32 6.25 -21.55
CA GLN A 15 -3.10 7.43 -22.40
C GLN A 15 -1.98 8.29 -21.79
N ARG A 16 -0.98 8.66 -22.60
CA ARG A 16 0.16 9.47 -22.19
C ARG A 16 -0.30 10.94 -22.04
N VAL A 17 -0.44 11.44 -20.81
CA VAL A 17 -0.84 12.83 -20.54
C VAL A 17 0.38 13.73 -20.25
N ALA A 18 0.30 14.99 -20.66
CA ALA A 18 1.37 15.98 -20.62
C ALA A 18 1.89 16.28 -19.19
N THR A 19 3.19 16.62 -19.11
CA THR A 19 3.87 17.11 -17.91
C THR A 19 3.44 18.56 -17.62
N GLY A 20 2.49 18.73 -16.71
CA GLY A 20 2.01 20.01 -16.19
C GLY A 20 1.55 19.87 -14.73
N PRO A 21 1.17 20.98 -14.05
CA PRO A 21 0.52 20.91 -12.74
C PRO A 21 -0.66 19.94 -12.82
N ALA A 22 -0.97 19.29 -11.70
CA ALA A 22 -2.02 18.29 -11.68
C ALA A 22 -3.31 18.86 -12.26
N GLY A 23 -3.88 18.21 -13.28
CA GLY A 23 -5.11 18.68 -13.91
C GLY A 23 -6.27 18.65 -12.90
N PRO A 24 -7.33 19.44 -13.14
CA PRO A 24 -8.51 19.34 -12.29
C PRO A 24 -9.19 17.99 -12.52
N HIS A 25 -9.61 17.34 -11.44
CA HIS A 25 -10.33 16.08 -11.47
C HIS A 25 -11.56 16.12 -10.59
N ARG A 26 -12.62 15.41 -11.00
CA ARG A 26 -13.85 15.31 -10.20
C ARG A 26 -13.63 14.45 -8.96
N HIS A 27 -12.87 13.37 -9.11
CA HIS A 27 -12.55 12.43 -8.05
C HIS A 27 -11.06 12.51 -7.72
N TRP A 28 -10.75 12.56 -6.44
CA TRP A 28 -9.40 12.37 -5.94
C TRP A 28 -9.37 11.13 -5.04
N VAL A 29 -8.37 10.29 -5.26
CA VAL A 29 -8.31 8.95 -4.69
C VAL A 29 -6.96 8.75 -4.02
N PHE A 30 -6.96 8.51 -2.71
CA PHE A 30 -5.76 8.13 -1.97
C PHE A 30 -5.73 6.61 -1.76
N VAL A 31 -4.72 5.96 -2.35
CA VAL A 31 -4.48 4.52 -2.24
C VAL A 31 -3.37 4.31 -1.23
N THR A 32 -3.72 3.87 -0.02
CA THR A 32 -2.75 3.67 1.06
C THR A 32 -1.79 2.52 0.75
N VAL A 33 -0.54 2.62 1.20
CA VAL A 33 0.42 1.50 1.19
C VAL A 33 0.81 1.22 2.63
N GLY A 34 -0.03 0.41 3.29
CA GLY A 34 0.19 -0.10 4.64
C GLY A 34 0.02 0.90 5.79
N SER A 35 -0.03 0.34 6.99
CA SER A 35 0.26 1.02 8.26
C SER A 35 1.26 0.14 9.02
N ARG A 36 1.72 0.60 10.20
CA ARG A 36 2.56 -0.23 11.06
C ARG A 36 1.75 -1.20 11.93
N GLU A 37 0.43 -1.23 11.77
CA GLU A 37 -0.49 -2.06 12.56
C GLU A 37 -1.51 -2.79 11.67
N ARG A 38 -2.39 -3.55 12.32
CA ARG A 38 -3.51 -4.25 11.67
C ARG A 38 -4.66 -3.35 11.23
N TYR A 39 -4.61 -2.06 11.59
CA TYR A 39 -5.64 -1.07 11.27
C TYR A 39 -5.03 0.05 10.45
N LEU A 40 -5.88 0.74 9.69
CA LEU A 40 -5.55 2.05 9.15
C LEU A 40 -6.45 3.12 9.77
N ALA A 41 -5.88 4.15 10.37
CA ALA A 41 -6.66 5.21 10.98
C ALA A 41 -6.04 6.58 10.76
N LEU A 42 -6.87 7.56 10.46
CA LEU A 42 -6.44 8.94 10.27
C LEU A 42 -7.51 9.89 10.82
N ALA A 43 -7.05 11.01 11.38
CA ALA A 43 -7.94 12.06 11.83
C ALA A 43 -8.47 12.85 10.64
N GLU A 44 -7.61 13.21 9.69
CA GLU A 44 -8.00 14.01 8.52
C GLU A 44 -7.24 13.59 7.25
N LEU A 45 -7.92 13.75 6.12
CA LEU A 45 -7.42 13.65 4.76
C LEU A 45 -7.91 14.87 3.97
N GLU A 46 -7.07 15.90 3.87
CA GLU A 46 -7.43 17.15 3.21
C GLU A 46 -6.75 17.29 1.85
N LEU A 47 -7.43 18.01 0.96
CA LEU A 47 -6.89 18.45 -0.32
C LEU A 47 -7.08 19.96 -0.43
N ALA A 48 -6.03 20.66 -0.83
CA ALA A 48 -6.07 22.08 -1.13
C ALA A 48 -5.68 22.34 -2.59
N ALA A 49 -6.31 23.30 -3.24
CA ALA A 49 -6.01 23.65 -4.64
C ALA A 49 -4.60 24.24 -4.84
N THR A 50 -4.02 24.82 -3.79
CA THR A 50 -2.66 25.35 -3.77
C THR A 50 -1.97 24.94 -2.47
N VAL A 51 -0.63 24.89 -2.47
CA VAL A 51 0.17 24.68 -1.27
C VAL A 51 -0.16 25.75 -0.22
N GLY A 52 -0.50 25.32 0.99
CA GLY A 52 -0.96 26.21 2.07
C GLY A 52 -2.37 26.79 1.89
N GLY A 53 -3.11 26.36 0.86
CA GLY A 53 -4.49 26.80 0.59
C GLY A 53 -5.53 26.27 1.59
N ALA A 54 -6.77 26.70 1.44
CA ALA A 54 -7.89 26.19 2.25
C ALA A 54 -8.21 24.72 1.88
N ASP A 55 -8.66 23.95 2.87
CA ASP A 55 -9.22 22.62 2.64
C ASP A 55 -10.48 22.71 1.76
N GLN A 56 -10.61 21.75 0.84
CA GLN A 56 -11.74 21.62 -0.08
C GLN A 56 -12.53 20.33 0.14
N THR A 57 -12.09 19.45 1.05
CA THR A 57 -12.66 18.13 1.30
C THR A 57 -13.83 18.14 2.26
N ALA A 58 -13.90 19.14 3.15
CA ALA A 58 -15.00 19.30 4.08
C ALA A 58 -16.38 19.22 3.40
N GLY A 59 -17.23 18.30 3.89
CA GLY A 59 -18.60 18.13 3.43
C GLY A 59 -18.75 17.49 2.04
N LYS A 60 -17.68 16.92 1.47
CA LYS A 60 -17.73 16.16 0.21
C LYS A 60 -18.21 14.73 0.43
N THR A 61 -18.55 14.07 -0.68
CA THR A 61 -18.92 12.65 -0.65
C THR A 61 -17.66 11.81 -0.63
N ILE A 62 -17.50 11.00 0.41
CA ILE A 62 -16.37 10.06 0.57
C ILE A 62 -16.83 8.62 0.39
N THR A 63 -16.06 7.83 -0.36
CA THR A 63 -16.27 6.40 -0.56
C THR A 63 -14.96 5.64 -0.38
N SER A 64 -15.06 4.32 -0.24
CA SER A 64 -13.90 3.43 -0.25
C SER A 64 -14.17 2.18 -1.07
N ASN A 65 -13.10 1.47 -1.41
CA ASN A 65 -13.20 0.15 -2.05
C ASN A 65 -13.90 -0.91 -1.17
N GLU A 66 -14.25 -0.61 0.09
CA GLU A 66 -15.01 -1.49 0.97
C GLU A 66 -16.51 -1.18 1.06
N SER A 67 -16.97 0.03 0.70
CA SER A 67 -18.41 0.31 0.62
C SER A 67 -19.12 -0.55 -0.45
N HIS A 68 -18.35 -1.22 -1.32
CA HIS A 68 -18.85 -2.14 -2.34
C HIS A 68 -19.22 -3.54 -1.79
N TRP A 69 -18.87 -3.87 -0.54
CA TRP A 69 -19.03 -5.24 0.00
C TRP A 69 -19.99 -5.37 1.18
N GLY A 70 -20.76 -4.31 1.50
CA GLY A 70 -21.75 -4.37 2.59
C GLY A 70 -21.15 -4.47 4.00
N VAL A 71 -19.82 -4.36 4.12
CA VAL A 71 -19.14 -4.16 5.40
C VAL A 71 -19.12 -2.66 5.65
N THR A 72 -20.02 -2.18 6.51
CA THR A 72 -19.93 -0.80 7.01
C THR A 72 -18.66 -0.74 7.86
N ALA A 73 -17.55 -0.33 7.24
CA ALA A 73 -16.25 -0.15 7.87
C ALA A 73 -16.33 0.96 8.93
N THR A 74 -16.86 0.58 10.08
CA THR A 74 -17.05 1.41 11.27
C THR A 74 -16.57 0.57 12.44
N TYR A 75 -15.26 0.55 12.68
CA TYR A 75 -14.78 0.13 13.97
C TYR A 75 -15.19 1.22 14.98
N LEU A 76 -15.97 0.85 16.00
CA LEU A 76 -16.51 1.78 17.02
C LEU A 76 -17.45 2.89 16.48
N GLY A 77 -18.13 2.68 15.35
CA GLY A 77 -19.03 3.70 14.78
C GLY A 77 -18.32 4.88 14.11
N ARG A 78 -17.00 4.78 13.88
CA ARG A 78 -16.16 5.82 13.26
C ARG A 78 -15.99 5.61 11.76
N GLY A 79 -16.94 6.13 10.98
CA GLY A 79 -16.95 5.98 9.51
C GLY A 79 -15.98 6.94 8.81
N LEU A 80 -15.83 6.78 7.49
CA LEU A 80 -14.92 7.59 6.67
C LEU A 80 -15.27 9.08 6.64
N GLY A 81 -16.51 9.48 6.97
CA GLY A 81 -16.89 10.89 7.06
C GLY A 81 -16.04 11.67 8.07
N TYR A 82 -15.55 11.01 9.13
CA TYR A 82 -14.66 11.61 10.12
C TYR A 82 -13.24 11.87 9.63
N ALA A 83 -12.89 11.46 8.40
CA ALA A 83 -11.60 11.79 7.80
C ALA A 83 -11.64 13.07 6.94
N ILE A 84 -12.82 13.67 6.76
CA ILE A 84 -13.01 14.87 5.93
C ILE A 84 -14.00 15.83 6.59
N ASP A 85 -14.10 15.82 7.93
CA ASP A 85 -15.04 16.66 8.68
C ASP A 85 -14.40 17.92 9.28
N ASN A 86 -13.09 18.11 9.06
CA ASN A 86 -12.32 19.26 9.53
C ASN A 86 -12.38 19.41 11.07
N ASN A 87 -12.43 18.26 11.76
CA ASN A 87 -12.36 18.10 13.19
C ASN A 87 -11.25 17.11 13.58
N ALA A 88 -10.10 17.67 14.00
CA ALA A 88 -8.93 16.89 14.42
C ALA A 88 -9.13 16.00 15.66
N ASP A 89 -10.24 16.15 16.40
CA ASP A 89 -10.57 15.31 17.56
C ASP A 89 -11.38 14.06 17.17
N THR A 90 -11.90 14.02 15.94
CA THR A 90 -12.50 12.84 15.34
C THR A 90 -11.50 12.10 14.45
N PHE A 91 -11.82 10.86 14.11
CA PHE A 91 -10.98 10.07 13.21
C PHE A 91 -11.80 8.97 12.55
N ALA A 92 -11.40 8.61 11.34
CA ALA A 92 -11.83 7.40 10.68
C ALA A 92 -10.87 6.25 11.03
N ILE A 93 -11.42 5.07 11.24
CA ILE A 93 -10.63 3.85 11.45
C ILE A 93 -11.18 2.72 10.59
N HIS A 94 -10.25 2.05 9.94
CA HIS A 94 -10.45 0.93 9.06
C HIS A 94 -9.81 -0.31 9.67
N ASP A 95 -10.57 -1.40 9.75
CA ASP A 95 -10.16 -2.66 10.36
C ASP A 95 -9.99 -3.76 9.31
N TRP A 96 -8.76 -4.20 9.09
CA TRP A 96 -8.43 -5.31 8.19
C TRP A 96 -8.64 -6.69 8.79
N ILE A 97 -9.05 -6.82 10.06
CA ILE A 97 -9.12 -8.12 10.76
C ILE A 97 -10.08 -9.13 10.09
N ASN A 98 -11.00 -8.68 9.22
CA ASN A 98 -11.99 -9.57 8.60
C ASN A 98 -12.06 -9.55 7.06
N THR A 99 -11.19 -8.83 6.34
CA THR A 99 -11.24 -8.82 4.87
C THR A 99 -10.04 -9.57 4.29
N SER A 100 -10.28 -10.76 3.76
CA SER A 100 -9.28 -11.69 3.21
C SER A 100 -8.58 -11.21 1.93
N VAL A 101 -8.70 -9.93 1.53
CA VAL A 101 -8.50 -9.50 0.13
C VAL A 101 -7.85 -8.13 -0.08
N GLN A 102 -7.55 -7.29 0.93
CA GLN A 102 -7.13 -5.91 0.62
C GLN A 102 -5.66 -5.56 0.92
N ASP A 103 -4.97 -5.16 -0.15
CA ASP A 103 -3.59 -4.64 -0.21
C ASP A 103 -3.45 -3.20 0.28
N CYS A 104 -4.55 -2.46 0.25
CA CYS A 104 -4.61 -1.02 0.39
C CYS A 104 -6.04 -0.61 0.70
N LEU A 105 -6.23 0.33 1.63
CA LEU A 105 -7.46 1.11 1.69
C LEU A 105 -7.40 2.15 0.57
N THR A 106 -8.46 2.18 -0.24
CA THR A 106 -8.69 3.26 -1.21
C THR A 106 -9.71 4.22 -0.62
N ILE A 107 -9.35 5.49 -0.49
CA ILE A 107 -10.26 6.56 -0.06
C ILE A 107 -10.51 7.47 -1.25
N ALA A 108 -11.74 7.52 -1.74
CA ALA A 108 -12.13 8.36 -2.87
C ALA A 108 -13.05 9.50 -2.42
N ILE A 109 -12.76 10.71 -2.87
CA ILE A 109 -13.54 11.92 -2.59
C ILE A 109 -14.15 12.41 -3.92
N ASP A 110 -15.47 12.45 -4.02
CA ASP A 110 -16.20 13.07 -5.14
C ASP A 110 -16.52 14.52 -4.81
N PHE A 111 -15.95 15.44 -5.60
CA PHE A 111 -16.16 16.88 -5.45
C PHE A 111 -17.41 17.38 -6.18
N GLY A 112 -18.08 16.53 -6.98
CA GLY A 112 -19.23 16.86 -7.82
C GLY A 112 -18.89 17.68 -9.07
N SER A 113 -17.71 18.30 -9.10
CA SER A 113 -17.15 19.04 -10.23
C SER A 113 -15.61 18.97 -10.19
N PRO A 114 -14.91 19.14 -11.32
CA PRO A 114 -13.45 19.07 -11.34
C PRO A 114 -12.78 20.13 -10.46
N VAL A 115 -11.85 19.70 -9.60
CA VAL A 115 -11.03 20.58 -8.75
C VAL A 115 -9.55 20.24 -8.88
N TYR A 116 -8.71 21.26 -8.70
CA TYR A 116 -7.26 21.07 -8.60
C TYR A 116 -6.88 20.54 -7.21
N ALA A 117 -5.88 19.66 -7.16
CA ALA A 117 -5.16 19.34 -5.93
C ALA A 117 -3.72 19.82 -6.07
N GLY A 118 -3.36 20.87 -5.34
CA GLY A 118 -1.99 21.39 -5.22
C GLY A 118 -1.27 20.88 -3.98
N GLU A 119 -1.99 20.36 -2.99
CA GLU A 119 -1.43 19.81 -1.76
C GLU A 119 -2.35 18.74 -1.16
N LEU A 120 -1.75 17.66 -0.68
CA LEU A 120 -2.38 16.62 0.14
C LEU A 120 -1.93 16.80 1.58
N ARG A 121 -2.86 16.76 2.53
CA ARG A 121 -2.54 16.76 3.96
C ARG A 121 -3.18 15.56 4.63
N ILE A 122 -2.41 14.94 5.52
CA ILE A 122 -2.90 13.85 6.35
C ILE A 122 -2.61 14.22 7.80
N ARG A 123 -3.62 14.08 8.66
CA ARG A 123 -3.47 14.24 10.09
C ARG A 123 -3.55 12.88 10.79
N ALA A 124 -2.56 12.61 11.64
CA ALA A 124 -2.55 11.44 12.50
C ALA A 124 -3.62 11.52 13.59
N LEU A 125 -3.90 10.39 14.22
CA LEU A 125 -4.86 10.31 15.32
C LEU A 125 -4.52 11.28 16.46
N PRO A 126 -5.52 11.86 17.14
CA PRO A 126 -5.30 12.75 18.27
C PRO A 126 -4.61 12.04 19.44
N SER A 127 -4.04 12.83 20.37
CA SER A 127 -3.25 12.32 21.51
C SER A 127 -4.02 11.38 22.44
N SER A 128 -5.34 11.52 22.51
CA SER A 128 -6.26 10.62 23.22
C SER A 128 -6.26 9.19 22.67
N PHE A 129 -5.69 8.97 21.48
CA PHE A 129 -5.55 7.66 20.82
C PHE A 129 -4.09 7.33 20.48
N SER A 130 -3.13 7.88 21.23
CA SER A 130 -1.69 7.69 21.01
C SER A 130 -1.25 6.22 20.96
N SER A 131 -1.94 5.32 21.64
CA SER A 131 -1.65 3.87 21.63
C SER A 131 -1.80 3.21 20.25
N ILE A 132 -2.58 3.83 19.35
CA ILE A 132 -2.84 3.31 17.98
C ILE A 132 -2.34 4.26 16.89
N VAL A 133 -1.51 5.25 17.21
CA VAL A 133 -0.95 6.19 16.21
C VAL A 133 -0.13 5.47 15.11
N LYS A 134 0.35 4.26 15.41
CA LYS A 134 1.01 3.33 14.47
C LYS A 134 0.08 2.86 13.34
N ALA A 135 -1.24 2.98 13.52
CA ALA A 135 -2.25 2.72 12.52
C ALA A 135 -2.36 3.85 11.47
N SER A 136 -1.71 5.00 11.66
CA SER A 136 -1.71 6.04 10.62
C SER A 136 -1.04 5.58 9.33
N PRO A 137 -1.50 6.05 8.16
CA PRO A 137 -0.95 5.63 6.87
C PRO A 137 0.56 5.87 6.84
N ALA A 138 1.34 4.82 6.61
CA ALA A 138 2.78 4.97 6.48
C ALA A 138 3.16 5.48 5.06
N GLY A 139 2.25 5.35 4.09
CA GLY A 139 2.42 5.89 2.76
C GLY A 139 1.20 5.65 1.88
N GLY A 140 1.31 6.02 0.60
CA GLY A 140 0.26 5.82 -0.37
C GLY A 140 0.54 6.51 -1.70
N ILE A 141 -0.42 6.41 -2.62
CA ILE A 141 -0.42 7.13 -3.90
C ILE A 141 -1.70 7.97 -3.96
N LEU A 142 -1.57 9.27 -4.24
CA LEU A 142 -2.70 10.11 -4.62
C LEU A 142 -2.89 10.03 -6.13
N CYS A 143 -4.12 9.77 -6.53
CA CYS A 143 -4.56 9.69 -7.91
C CYS A 143 -5.72 10.67 -8.18
N GLY A 144 -5.80 11.18 -9.39
CA GLY A 144 -6.97 11.90 -9.92
C GLY A 144 -7.77 11.00 -10.85
N SER A 145 -9.07 11.24 -10.96
CA SER A 145 -9.99 10.52 -11.83
C SER A 145 -11.21 11.36 -12.20
N ASP A 146 -11.66 11.26 -13.45
CA ASP A 146 -12.85 11.98 -13.94
C ASP A 146 -14.11 11.10 -13.96
N ASP A 147 -13.94 9.79 -13.94
CA ASP A 147 -15.00 8.77 -14.00
C ASP A 147 -15.12 7.96 -12.70
N GLY A 148 -14.21 8.17 -11.74
CA GLY A 148 -14.13 7.42 -10.49
C GLY A 148 -13.53 6.01 -10.64
N VAL A 149 -13.04 5.65 -11.84
CA VAL A 149 -12.56 4.30 -12.16
C VAL A 149 -11.13 4.34 -12.72
N THR A 150 -10.89 5.21 -13.69
CA THR A 150 -9.59 5.41 -14.32
C THR A 150 -8.74 6.31 -13.44
N LEU A 151 -7.71 5.75 -12.80
CA LEU A 151 -6.86 6.47 -11.87
C LEU A 151 -5.55 6.91 -12.54
N ILE A 152 -5.26 8.20 -12.42
CA ILE A 152 -4.02 8.83 -12.88
C ILE A 152 -3.17 9.20 -11.66
N PRO A 153 -1.96 8.62 -11.46
CA PRO A 153 -1.13 8.88 -10.29
C PRO A 153 -0.44 10.26 -10.34
N TYR A 154 -0.53 11.01 -9.24
CA TYR A 154 0.01 12.37 -9.10
C TYR A 154 1.04 12.53 -8.00
N LEU A 155 0.98 11.74 -6.93
CA LEU A 155 1.89 11.90 -5.79
C LEU A 155 2.11 10.55 -5.10
N ALA A 156 3.37 10.23 -4.82
CA ALA A 156 3.71 9.16 -3.89
C ALA A 156 4.01 9.76 -2.51
N VAL A 157 3.22 9.35 -1.52
CA VAL A 157 3.38 9.74 -0.12
C VAL A 157 4.20 8.68 0.58
N VAL A 158 5.32 9.09 1.16
CA VAL A 158 6.21 8.21 1.91
C VAL A 158 6.42 8.86 3.27
N SER A 159 5.97 8.18 4.32
CA SER A 159 6.02 8.64 5.70
C SER A 159 6.68 7.53 6.53
N PRO A 160 8.02 7.37 6.38
CA PRO A 160 8.73 6.23 6.94
C PRO A 160 8.78 6.33 8.47
N ASP A 161 8.82 7.53 9.03
CA ASP A 161 8.84 7.74 10.47
C ASP A 161 7.46 7.56 11.10
N LEU A 162 7.45 7.14 12.36
CA LEU A 162 6.24 7.06 13.14
C LEU A 162 5.57 8.44 13.22
N TRP A 163 4.25 8.45 13.11
CA TRP A 163 3.45 9.65 13.33
C TRP A 163 3.48 10.07 14.79
N ILE A 164 3.57 11.38 15.02
CA ILE A 164 3.32 11.97 16.33
C ILE A 164 1.80 12.18 16.46
N PRO A 165 1.16 11.87 17.60
CA PRO A 165 -0.28 12.06 17.75
C PRO A 165 -0.70 13.52 17.48
N GLY A 166 -1.72 13.69 16.63
CA GLY A 166 -2.26 14.98 16.17
C GLY A 166 -1.39 15.71 15.13
N GLU A 167 -0.23 15.15 14.75
CA GLU A 167 0.64 15.70 13.72
C GLU A 167 -0.10 15.76 12.39
N GLN A 168 0.09 16.87 11.67
CA GLN A 168 -0.31 17.00 10.28
C GLN A 168 0.94 17.06 9.42
N ARG A 169 0.99 16.22 8.40
CA ARG A 169 2.01 16.29 7.34
C ARG A 169 1.34 16.72 6.05
N ALA A 170 2.09 17.46 5.23
CA ALA A 170 1.61 18.02 3.97
C ALA A 170 2.59 17.70 2.84
N TRP A 171 2.07 17.36 1.68
CA TRP A 171 2.84 17.02 0.49
C TRP A 171 2.34 17.83 -0.70
N PRO A 172 3.20 18.67 -1.31
CA PRO A 172 2.87 19.34 -2.56
C PRO A 172 2.59 18.34 -3.68
N VAL A 173 1.52 18.59 -4.43
CA VAL A 173 1.17 17.79 -5.61
C VAL A 173 1.79 18.47 -6.83
N THR A 174 2.97 18.04 -7.21
CA THR A 174 3.80 18.73 -8.22
C THR A 174 3.51 18.31 -9.67
N GLY A 175 2.46 17.52 -9.91
CA GLY A 175 2.05 17.07 -11.24
C GLY A 175 2.18 15.56 -11.44
N ASN A 176 1.81 15.10 -12.63
CA ASN A 176 1.72 13.69 -12.99
C ASN A 176 3.01 12.91 -12.70
N VAL A 177 2.97 11.95 -11.78
CA VAL A 177 4.00 10.89 -11.66
C VAL A 177 3.56 9.79 -12.61
N LEU A 178 3.46 10.10 -13.90
CA LEU A 178 3.14 9.11 -14.92
C LEU A 178 4.33 8.17 -15.05
N ALA A 179 4.31 7.15 -14.21
CA ALA A 179 5.15 6.00 -14.37
C ALA A 179 4.56 5.20 -15.53
N THR A 180 5.11 5.36 -16.74
CA THR A 180 4.63 4.63 -17.93
C THR A 180 5.29 3.27 -18.08
N ASP A 181 6.27 2.96 -17.24
CA ASP A 181 7.03 1.72 -17.29
C ASP A 181 7.53 1.31 -15.91
N ARG A 182 8.16 0.14 -15.85
CA ARG A 182 8.78 -0.40 -14.64
C ARG A 182 9.84 0.53 -14.03
N SER A 183 10.59 1.29 -14.85
CA SER A 183 11.73 2.10 -14.39
C SER A 183 11.30 3.24 -13.47
N THR A 184 10.03 3.60 -13.55
CA THR A 184 9.39 4.67 -12.78
C THR A 184 8.52 4.14 -11.64
N ALA A 185 8.35 2.82 -11.53
CA ALA A 185 7.55 2.18 -10.49
C ALA A 185 8.21 2.32 -9.11
N ARG A 186 7.43 2.80 -8.14
CA ARG A 186 7.84 2.94 -6.74
C ARG A 186 7.27 1.88 -5.83
N ILE A 187 6.25 1.14 -6.26
CA ILE A 187 5.67 0.06 -5.48
C ILE A 187 6.17 -1.25 -6.07
N TRP A 188 6.86 -2.04 -5.25
CA TRP A 188 7.32 -3.38 -5.61
C TRP A 188 6.77 -4.39 -4.64
N TYR A 189 6.53 -5.62 -5.10
CA TYR A 189 5.94 -6.64 -4.25
C TYR A 189 6.47 -8.04 -4.53
N LEU A 190 6.39 -8.85 -3.48
CA LEU A 190 6.36 -10.30 -3.49
C LEU A 190 4.91 -10.76 -3.30
N ARG A 191 4.45 -11.68 -4.14
CA ARG A 191 3.18 -12.40 -3.95
C ARG A 191 3.49 -13.88 -3.82
N VAL A 192 3.19 -14.47 -2.67
CA VAL A 192 3.38 -15.90 -2.44
C VAL A 192 2.15 -16.63 -2.98
N THR A 193 2.34 -17.61 -3.85
CA THR A 193 1.25 -18.43 -4.41
C THR A 193 1.24 -19.85 -3.84
N ALA A 194 2.38 -20.32 -3.33
CA ALA A 194 2.47 -21.49 -2.46
C ALA A 194 3.72 -21.41 -1.55
N ASN A 195 3.67 -22.10 -0.41
CA ASN A 195 4.81 -22.26 0.51
C ASN A 195 5.27 -23.73 0.56
N ASN A 196 6.29 -23.99 1.38
CA ASN A 196 6.90 -25.31 1.55
C ASN A 196 6.16 -26.23 2.54
N GLY A 197 4.83 -26.17 2.57
CA GLY A 197 3.98 -27.12 3.32
C GLY A 197 3.58 -26.69 4.73
N ASN A 198 3.78 -25.42 5.09
CA ASN A 198 3.25 -24.85 6.33
C ASN A 198 1.85 -24.21 6.10
N THR A 199 1.10 -23.90 7.15
CA THR A 199 -0.15 -23.15 7.03
C THR A 199 0.08 -21.64 6.87
N SER A 200 1.29 -21.15 7.15
CA SER A 200 1.67 -19.74 7.03
C SER A 200 2.80 -19.57 6.00
N ALA A 201 2.83 -18.44 5.30
CA ALA A 201 3.98 -18.02 4.50
C ALA A 201 4.80 -17.01 5.27
N GLY A 202 6.10 -16.93 5.00
CA GLY A 202 6.95 -15.92 5.59
C GLY A 202 8.29 -15.77 4.91
N VAL A 203 8.92 -14.62 5.12
CA VAL A 203 10.30 -14.33 4.71
C VAL A 203 10.97 -13.58 5.85
N LYS A 204 12.24 -13.87 6.11
CA LYS A 204 13.02 -13.07 7.07
C LYS A 204 13.28 -11.70 6.50
N GLU A 205 13.76 -11.65 5.26
CA GLU A 205 14.10 -10.39 4.60
C GLU A 205 13.79 -10.51 3.10
N LEU A 206 13.16 -9.49 2.53
CA LEU A 206 12.98 -9.28 1.11
C LEU A 206 13.82 -8.08 0.66
N MET A 207 14.77 -8.32 -0.23
CA MET A 207 15.71 -7.30 -0.71
C MET A 207 15.53 -7.10 -2.20
N PHE A 208 15.27 -5.86 -2.61
CA PHE A 208 15.44 -5.44 -3.99
C PHE A 208 16.86 -4.90 -4.17
N ARG A 209 17.58 -5.31 -5.20
CA ARG A 209 19.00 -5.00 -5.40
C ARG A 209 19.27 -4.45 -6.80
N GLY A 210 20.28 -3.58 -6.90
CA GLY A 210 20.74 -3.02 -8.17
C GLY A 210 21.72 -3.93 -8.94
N ALA A 211 22.31 -4.91 -8.26
CA ALA A 211 23.20 -5.93 -8.82
C ALA A 211 23.20 -7.18 -7.93
N SER A 212 23.69 -8.30 -8.48
CA SER A 212 23.78 -9.55 -7.74
C SER A 212 24.73 -9.41 -6.53
N GLY A 213 24.30 -9.89 -5.36
CA GLY A 213 25.07 -9.77 -4.12
C GLY A 213 25.19 -8.33 -3.57
N GLY A 214 24.60 -7.35 -4.24
CA GLY A 214 24.65 -5.94 -3.85
C GLY A 214 23.82 -5.63 -2.59
N PRO A 215 23.96 -4.41 -2.03
CA PRO A 215 23.15 -3.99 -0.90
C PRO A 215 21.66 -3.91 -1.28
N SER A 216 20.80 -4.05 -0.26
CA SER A 216 19.36 -3.80 -0.42
C SER A 216 19.11 -2.33 -0.75
N LEU A 217 18.21 -2.09 -1.71
CA LEU A 217 17.70 -0.77 -2.06
C LEU A 217 16.51 -0.36 -1.17
N CYS A 218 15.99 -1.27 -0.33
CA CYS A 218 14.83 -1.06 0.53
C CYS A 218 15.16 -0.14 1.73
N ILE A 219 15.60 1.09 1.46
CA ILE A 219 16.01 2.08 2.46
C ILE A 219 15.11 3.31 2.35
N GLY A 220 14.60 3.77 3.50
CA GLY A 220 13.79 4.99 3.61
C GLY A 220 12.39 4.93 2.99
N GLY A 221 11.98 3.77 2.47
CA GLY A 221 10.63 3.51 2.00
C GLY A 221 9.71 2.94 3.06
N VAL A 222 8.55 2.48 2.61
CA VAL A 222 7.45 2.05 3.47
C VAL A 222 7.02 0.63 3.10
N PRO A 223 7.16 -0.34 4.01
CA PRO A 223 6.67 -1.69 3.79
C PRO A 223 5.16 -1.80 4.04
N GLY A 224 4.50 -2.72 3.35
CA GLY A 224 3.07 -3.02 3.48
C GLY A 224 2.78 -4.50 3.19
N THR A 225 1.61 -5.00 3.58
CA THR A 225 1.22 -6.41 3.41
C THR A 225 -0.29 -6.57 3.35
N THR A 226 -0.78 -7.61 2.66
CA THR A 226 -2.22 -7.94 2.57
C THR A 226 -2.72 -8.83 3.69
N ASN A 227 -1.84 -9.53 4.39
CA ASN A 227 -2.23 -10.55 5.36
C ASN A 227 -1.11 -10.78 6.38
N ALA A 228 -0.87 -9.81 7.26
CA ALA A 228 0.07 -9.99 8.37
C ALA A 228 -0.50 -10.90 9.45
N TYR A 229 0.35 -11.70 10.07
CA TYR A 229 0.02 -12.40 11.31
C TYR A 229 -0.30 -11.37 12.42
N ALA A 230 -1.51 -11.41 12.98
CA ALA A 230 -1.99 -10.43 13.96
C ALA A 230 -1.62 -10.75 15.43
N GLY A 231 -0.86 -11.82 15.68
CA GLY A 231 -0.73 -12.42 17.01
C GLY A 231 0.61 -12.26 17.74
N PHE A 232 1.64 -11.64 17.14
CA PHE A 232 2.93 -11.42 17.82
C PHE A 232 3.42 -9.97 17.70
N ASP A 233 3.99 -9.47 18.79
CA ASP A 233 4.50 -8.10 18.99
C ASP A 233 5.43 -7.67 17.85
N GLY A 234 4.94 -6.86 16.90
CA GLY A 234 5.71 -5.99 15.98
C GLY A 234 6.64 -6.63 14.94
N ASP A 235 7.29 -7.74 15.29
CA ASP A 235 8.42 -8.35 14.57
C ASP A 235 7.97 -9.29 13.45
N GLU A 236 6.67 -9.61 13.36
CA GLU A 236 6.07 -10.45 12.31
C GLU A 236 5.27 -9.63 11.27
N THR A 237 5.49 -8.32 11.24
CA THR A 237 4.78 -7.37 10.36
C THR A 237 5.47 -7.23 9.00
N ALA A 238 4.94 -6.39 8.11
CA ALA A 238 5.64 -6.04 6.87
C ALA A 238 7.04 -5.46 7.15
N TRP A 239 7.23 -4.75 8.27
CA TRP A 239 8.50 -4.16 8.66
C TRP A 239 9.57 -5.21 8.90
N GLY A 240 9.21 -6.32 9.55
CA GLY A 240 10.14 -7.42 9.79
C GLY A 240 10.66 -8.05 8.51
N GLY A 241 9.99 -7.89 7.36
CA GLY A 241 10.49 -8.35 6.06
C GLY A 241 11.42 -7.38 5.34
N PHE A 242 11.68 -6.20 5.91
CA PHE A 242 12.53 -5.14 5.34
C PHE A 242 13.35 -4.40 6.42
N ASP A 243 13.61 -5.04 7.56
CA ASP A 243 14.35 -4.43 8.66
C ASP A 243 15.86 -4.68 8.56
N GLY A 244 16.30 -5.47 7.59
CA GLY A 244 17.70 -5.77 7.30
C GLY A 244 18.11 -7.16 7.77
N ALA A 245 18.85 -7.87 6.93
CA ALA A 245 19.23 -9.29 7.11
C ALA A 245 19.89 -9.68 8.45
N GLY A 246 20.47 -8.71 9.18
CA GLY A 246 21.09 -8.92 10.50
C GLY A 246 20.12 -8.92 11.67
N ASN A 247 18.88 -8.49 11.46
CA ASN A 247 17.85 -8.41 12.49
C ASN A 247 17.07 -9.73 12.60
N SER A 248 16.36 -9.91 13.72
CA SER A 248 15.53 -11.08 13.99
C SER A 248 14.11 -10.96 13.45
N GLY A 249 13.72 -9.78 12.94
CA GLY A 249 12.42 -9.55 12.36
C GLY A 249 12.16 -10.46 11.17
N ARG A 250 10.89 -10.67 10.88
CA ARG A 250 10.42 -11.41 9.71
C ARG A 250 9.05 -10.92 9.31
N TRP A 251 8.65 -11.16 8.08
CA TRP A 251 7.24 -11.09 7.71
C TRP A 251 6.63 -12.49 7.78
N ASN A 252 5.48 -12.62 8.45
CA ASN A 252 4.67 -13.84 8.43
C ASN A 252 3.20 -13.54 8.16
N THR A 253 2.53 -14.48 7.51
CA THR A 253 1.08 -14.44 7.33
C THR A 253 0.36 -15.11 8.49
N ALA A 254 -0.92 -14.76 8.70
CA ALA A 254 -1.81 -15.53 9.56
C ALA A 254 -1.79 -17.04 9.17
N ALA A 255 -2.05 -17.92 10.14
CA ALA A 255 -2.22 -19.35 9.86
C ALA A 255 -3.42 -19.56 8.90
N GLY A 256 -3.21 -20.35 7.85
CA GLY A 256 -4.16 -20.50 6.74
C GLY A 256 -4.07 -19.38 5.68
N GLY A 257 -3.32 -18.32 5.95
CA GLY A 257 -3.16 -17.15 5.07
C GLY A 257 -2.41 -17.44 3.77
N ALA A 258 -1.60 -18.50 3.72
CA ALA A 258 -0.91 -18.92 2.49
C ALA A 258 -1.87 -19.29 1.35
N ALA A 259 -3.09 -19.73 1.67
CA ALA A 259 -4.12 -20.03 0.66
C ALA A 259 -4.67 -18.78 -0.06
N LEU A 260 -4.41 -17.58 0.48
CA LEU A 260 -5.01 -16.32 0.01
C LEU A 260 -4.07 -15.48 -0.87
N SER A 261 -3.01 -16.06 -1.44
CA SER A 261 -2.04 -15.31 -2.26
C SER A 261 -1.46 -14.07 -1.54
N PRO A 262 -0.91 -14.20 -0.33
CA PRO A 262 -0.48 -13.07 0.49
C PRO A 262 0.66 -12.30 -0.18
N ARG A 263 0.73 -11.00 0.08
CA ARG A 263 1.69 -10.08 -0.53
C ARG A 263 2.49 -9.33 0.53
N LEU A 264 3.78 -9.18 0.26
CA LEU A 264 4.68 -8.26 0.94
C LEU A 264 5.08 -7.18 -0.07
N THR A 265 4.83 -5.92 0.26
CA THR A 265 4.99 -4.77 -0.64
C THR A 265 5.97 -3.76 -0.03
N TYR A 266 6.71 -3.05 -0.88
CA TYR A 266 7.55 -1.92 -0.50
C TYR A 266 7.26 -0.72 -1.39
N LEU A 267 6.99 0.43 -0.79
CA LEU A 267 6.90 1.73 -1.46
C LEU A 267 8.22 2.48 -1.28
N PHE A 268 8.96 2.65 -2.36
CA PHE A 268 10.22 3.39 -2.36
C PHE A 268 10.01 4.92 -2.37
N PRO A 269 10.91 5.69 -1.73
CA PRO A 269 10.86 7.16 -1.77
C PRO A 269 11.09 7.71 -3.20
N SER A 270 11.88 7.01 -4.00
CA SER A 270 12.14 7.28 -5.42
C SER A 270 12.15 5.97 -6.21
N ALA A 271 11.96 6.02 -7.53
CA ALA A 271 11.97 4.79 -8.33
C ALA A 271 13.36 4.11 -8.30
N PRO A 272 13.48 2.86 -7.81
CA PRO A 272 14.78 2.25 -7.53
C PRO A 272 15.40 1.47 -8.70
N ASN A 273 14.61 1.16 -9.73
CA ASN A 273 14.96 0.29 -10.88
C ASN A 273 15.81 -0.96 -10.49
N PRO A 274 15.25 -1.89 -9.70
CA PRO A 274 15.98 -3.06 -9.23
C PRO A 274 16.19 -4.03 -10.38
N THR A 275 17.34 -4.70 -10.38
CA THR A 275 17.71 -5.74 -11.35
C THR A 275 17.73 -7.13 -10.72
N HIS A 276 17.69 -7.21 -9.39
CA HIS A 276 17.70 -8.46 -8.65
C HIS A 276 16.74 -8.38 -7.46
N VAL A 277 16.29 -9.55 -7.03
CA VAL A 277 15.53 -9.75 -5.80
C VAL A 277 16.18 -10.88 -5.01
N ALA A 278 16.39 -10.68 -3.72
CA ALA A 278 16.89 -11.69 -2.81
C ALA A 278 15.90 -11.90 -1.66
N MET A 279 15.79 -13.14 -1.19
CA MET A 279 15.00 -13.51 -0.03
C MET A 279 15.84 -14.30 0.96
N MET A 280 15.71 -13.96 2.24
CA MET A 280 16.35 -14.68 3.33
C MET A 280 15.35 -15.55 4.08
N CYS A 281 15.75 -16.79 4.36
CA CYS A 281 14.97 -17.69 5.20
C CYS A 281 15.06 -17.31 6.67
N ALA A 282 13.91 -17.35 7.36
CA ALA A 282 13.85 -17.21 8.81
C ALA A 282 14.21 -18.55 9.49
N ASP A 283 13.68 -18.79 10.68
CA ASP A 283 13.82 -19.97 11.50
C ASP A 283 13.00 -21.19 11.04
N ILE A 284 11.97 -20.99 10.19
CA ILE A 284 11.07 -22.07 9.74
C ILE A 284 11.08 -22.17 8.20
N PRO A 285 11.96 -23.01 7.63
CA PRO A 285 12.05 -23.22 6.18
C PRO A 285 10.73 -23.56 5.48
N ASN A 286 9.84 -24.30 6.14
CA ASN A 286 8.55 -24.69 5.55
C ASN A 286 7.61 -23.50 5.31
N ARG A 287 7.87 -22.33 5.93
CA ARG A 287 7.12 -21.08 5.67
C ARG A 287 7.62 -20.34 4.43
N MET A 288 8.82 -20.65 3.94
CA MET A 288 9.38 -19.94 2.79
C MET A 288 8.53 -20.14 1.53
N PRO A 289 8.45 -19.11 0.66
CA PRO A 289 7.76 -19.24 -0.62
C PRO A 289 8.37 -20.38 -1.45
N ARG A 290 7.50 -21.29 -1.89
CA ARG A 290 7.83 -22.33 -2.88
C ARG A 290 7.55 -21.82 -4.28
N ASP A 291 6.36 -21.25 -4.45
CA ASP A 291 5.89 -20.65 -5.69
C ASP A 291 5.53 -19.20 -5.38
N PHE A 292 6.02 -18.26 -6.19
CA PHE A 292 5.80 -16.84 -5.96
C PHE A 292 5.99 -15.99 -7.21
N GLU A 293 5.46 -14.77 -7.16
CA GLU A 293 5.63 -13.73 -8.16
C GLU A 293 6.34 -12.53 -7.53
N ILE A 294 7.24 -11.91 -8.29
CA ILE A 294 7.73 -10.56 -8.01
C ILE A 294 7.13 -9.64 -9.08
N GLY A 295 6.68 -8.46 -8.66
CA GLY A 295 6.09 -7.49 -9.56
C GLY A 295 6.18 -6.08 -9.04
N TYR A 296 5.60 -5.16 -9.79
CA TYR A 296 5.49 -3.75 -9.42
C TYR A 296 4.07 -3.21 -9.59
N SER A 297 3.83 -2.03 -9.05
CA SER A 297 2.63 -1.24 -9.29
C SER A 297 2.99 0.23 -9.51
N LEU A 298 2.23 0.89 -10.37
CA LEU A 298 2.38 2.31 -10.69
C LEU A 298 1.43 3.17 -9.86
N ASN A 299 0.29 2.60 -9.43
CA ASN A 299 -0.81 3.31 -8.76
C ASN A 299 -1.33 2.60 -7.50
N GLY A 300 -0.65 1.54 -7.04
CA GLY A 300 -1.03 0.72 -5.89
C GLY A 300 -2.12 -0.32 -6.19
N LEU A 301 -2.99 -0.08 -7.18
CA LEU A 301 -4.11 -0.95 -7.54
C LEU A 301 -3.74 -2.00 -8.59
N VAL A 302 -3.15 -1.58 -9.70
CA VAL A 302 -2.81 -2.47 -10.81
C VAL A 302 -1.42 -3.04 -10.59
N ARG A 303 -1.32 -4.36 -10.59
CA ARG A 303 -0.10 -5.11 -10.30
C ARG A 303 0.40 -5.77 -11.59
N VAL A 304 1.68 -5.58 -11.89
CA VAL A 304 2.33 -6.15 -13.06
C VAL A 304 3.41 -7.13 -12.60
N PRO A 305 3.21 -8.45 -12.75
CA PRO A 305 4.25 -9.42 -12.44
C PRO A 305 5.40 -9.30 -13.45
N VAL A 306 6.63 -9.42 -12.97
CA VAL A 306 7.85 -9.40 -13.79
C VAL A 306 8.69 -10.66 -13.67
N LEU A 307 8.53 -11.42 -12.59
CA LEU A 307 9.21 -12.69 -12.37
C LEU A 307 8.23 -13.66 -11.71
N THR A 308 8.21 -14.90 -12.20
CA THR A 308 7.50 -16.02 -11.56
C THR A 308 8.52 -17.11 -11.27
N VAL A 309 8.54 -17.57 -10.02
CA VAL A 309 9.38 -18.67 -9.56
C VAL A 309 8.48 -19.79 -9.08
N THR A 310 8.82 -21.03 -9.45
CA THR A 310 8.11 -22.24 -9.02
C THR A 310 9.10 -23.26 -8.47
N GLY A 311 8.65 -24.06 -7.49
CA GLY A 311 9.42 -25.18 -6.95
C GLY A 311 10.62 -24.80 -6.09
N ALA A 312 10.69 -23.59 -5.54
CA ALA A 312 11.75 -23.15 -4.63
C ALA A 312 11.64 -23.86 -3.27
N THR A 313 12.18 -25.08 -3.20
CA THR A 313 12.13 -25.96 -2.03
C THR A 313 13.50 -26.10 -1.36
N GLY A 314 13.56 -26.79 -0.20
CA GLY A 314 14.83 -27.13 0.45
C GLY A 314 15.57 -25.95 1.07
N TRP A 315 14.84 -24.97 1.59
CA TRP A 315 15.42 -23.82 2.27
C TRP A 315 16.13 -24.24 3.56
N SER A 316 17.27 -23.62 3.85
CA SER A 316 17.94 -23.69 5.15
C SER A 316 17.74 -22.40 5.93
N VAL A 317 17.78 -22.47 7.26
CA VAL A 317 17.71 -21.27 8.12
C VAL A 317 18.83 -20.29 7.75
N ASP A 318 18.49 -19.00 7.66
CA ASP A 318 19.37 -17.90 7.26
C ASP A 318 19.96 -18.01 5.84
N GLU A 319 19.52 -18.96 5.02
CA GLU A 319 19.88 -19.04 3.61
C GLU A 319 19.35 -17.82 2.84
N ILE A 320 20.20 -17.23 1.99
CA ILE A 320 19.80 -16.21 1.02
C ILE A 320 19.76 -16.83 -0.36
N ARG A 321 18.63 -16.70 -1.05
CA ARG A 321 18.50 -17.00 -2.49
C ARG A 321 18.20 -15.73 -3.25
N GLU A 322 18.70 -15.65 -4.47
CA GLU A 322 18.60 -14.47 -5.31
C GLU A 322 18.19 -14.84 -6.74
N TRP A 323 17.42 -13.96 -7.36
CA TRP A 323 16.96 -14.08 -8.74
C TRP A 323 17.17 -12.77 -9.48
N ALA A 324 17.57 -12.87 -10.75
CA ALA A 324 17.58 -11.73 -11.66
C ALA A 324 16.14 -11.35 -12.05
N LEU A 325 15.88 -10.05 -12.12
CA LEU A 325 14.66 -9.49 -12.67
C LEU A 325 14.93 -9.15 -14.15
N PRO A 326 13.99 -9.46 -15.07
CA PRO A 326 14.17 -9.22 -16.50
C PRO A 326 14.18 -7.74 -16.87
#